data_AF-Q1RKH8-F1
#
_entry.id   AF-Q1RKH8-F1
#
_cell.length_a   1.000
_cell.length_b   1.000
_cell.length_c   1.000
_cell.angle_alpha   90.00
_cell.angle_beta   90.00
_cell.angle_gamma   90.00
#
_symmetry.space_group_name_H-M   'P 1'
#
loop_
_entity.id
_entity.type
_entity.pdbx_description
1 polymer ?
#
loop_
_entity_poly.entity_id
_entity_poly.type
_entity_poly.pdbx_seq_one_letter_code
_entity_poly.pdbx_strand_id
1 'polypeptide(L)'
;MKLAPEFYEVLRNRINISDVVRQKVVLTRKSGNYVGLCPFHQEKTPSFTVSDSKRFFYCFGCKAAGDVIKFTSNISGLSYNDSAIKLATDYGVEIPKLTQKQKEFYEESDEILNILELANKFFKSQLTPEILNYLNERNITNETIKEFSIGFAPRGNKFEKFFHDKNITNVQLGKAGLIGKREDGEIYSLFSNRITIPIRNIYNKIVGFGGRVIGQGLPKYLNSPETVVFQKSETLYGEHKAISSSYKKNYSILVEGYFDVISLHQAGFSEVVASLGTSVTENHLHKLWRAGDEIILCLDGDSAGIKASVRTINLALPLINSEKKISFIRLPTGLDPDDAVNKNGVDFFTKLIDTRISLSEMIWQIEYAGKNFKTAEDKANLEKNLKDYCSKISDSNLRASYYRFFKDQIWQNLVTKQQKTVAKNVNLLPLSSGYSELEILEHAFCALLIKFPQILQEFEIKEFILNLNFSNKLLEEFRNWYLSEVIDNAVEAGEIAAIVEKTSFFDIFLLLSEADNLFLDIAFNKDNVRLDLLWQWLYKRYYLLNLQQEYAHITKEYVITNIDDYEKVLFYKKEILKIASELQDLNESFINHIIDNSK
;
A
#
# COMPACT_ATOMS: atom_id res chain seq x y z
N MET A 1 -24.98 -25.91 20.74
CA MET A 1 -24.40 -25.29 21.96
C MET A 1 -23.76 -23.97 21.56
N LYS A 2 -23.99 -22.83 22.23
CA LYS A 2 -23.27 -21.59 21.90
C LYS A 2 -21.81 -21.69 22.38
N LEU A 3 -20.87 -21.23 21.57
CA LEU A 3 -19.44 -21.22 21.86
C LEU A 3 -18.93 -19.77 21.90
N ALA A 4 -17.92 -19.51 22.72
CA ALA A 4 -17.35 -18.17 22.86
C ALA A 4 -16.59 -17.76 21.57
N PRO A 5 -16.66 -16.50 21.07
CA PRO A 5 -15.89 -16.01 19.93
C PRO A 5 -14.39 -16.32 20.04
N GLU A 6 -13.85 -16.20 21.25
CA GLU A 6 -12.46 -16.49 21.57
C GLU A 6 -12.11 -17.95 21.27
N PHE A 7 -13.07 -18.87 21.40
CA PHE A 7 -12.88 -20.27 21.08
C PHE A 7 -12.64 -20.50 19.58
N TYR A 8 -13.36 -19.78 18.71
CA TYR A 8 -13.12 -19.87 17.27
C TYR A 8 -11.72 -19.37 16.91
N GLU A 9 -11.25 -18.29 17.56
CA GLU A 9 -9.86 -17.82 17.42
C GLU A 9 -8.86 -18.86 17.94
N VAL A 10 -9.11 -19.50 19.08
CA VAL A 10 -8.25 -20.58 19.60
C VAL A 10 -8.15 -21.72 18.58
N LEU A 11 -9.26 -22.13 17.96
CA LEU A 11 -9.23 -23.16 16.92
C LEU A 11 -8.42 -22.72 15.69
N ARG A 12 -8.65 -21.49 15.19
CA ARG A 12 -7.87 -20.93 14.07
C ARG A 12 -6.38 -20.78 14.38
N ASN A 13 -6.04 -20.54 15.64
CA ASN A 13 -4.65 -20.40 16.11
C ASN A 13 -3.96 -21.75 16.28
N ARG A 14 -4.67 -22.76 16.80
CA ARG A 14 -4.09 -24.07 17.15
C ARG A 14 -4.08 -25.06 16.01
N ILE A 15 -5.02 -24.95 15.07
CA ILE A 15 -5.21 -25.92 14.00
C ILE A 15 -4.83 -25.26 12.69
N ASN A 16 -3.72 -25.72 12.08
CA ASN A 16 -3.37 -25.27 10.74
C ASN A 16 -4.44 -25.74 9.75
N ILE A 17 -4.85 -24.84 8.87
CA ILE A 17 -5.84 -25.16 7.87
C ILE A 17 -5.32 -26.24 6.91
N SER A 18 -4.03 -26.24 6.58
CA SER A 18 -3.44 -27.26 5.72
C SER A 18 -3.53 -28.66 6.32
N ASP A 19 -3.41 -28.82 7.65
CA ASP A 19 -3.52 -30.11 8.33
C ASP A 19 -4.93 -30.71 8.16
N VAL A 20 -5.97 -29.87 8.26
CA VAL A 20 -7.36 -30.29 8.03
C VAL A 20 -7.64 -30.55 6.56
N VAL A 21 -7.16 -29.70 5.66
CA VAL A 21 -7.39 -29.85 4.21
C VAL A 21 -6.70 -31.09 3.66
N ARG A 22 -5.47 -31.41 4.11
CA ARG A 22 -4.69 -32.59 3.67
C ARG A 22 -5.42 -33.91 3.89
N GLN A 23 -6.35 -33.97 4.84
CA GLN A 23 -7.18 -35.15 5.06
C GLN A 23 -8.14 -35.46 3.91
N LYS A 24 -8.40 -34.48 3.02
CA LYS A 24 -9.35 -34.59 1.91
C LYS A 24 -8.74 -34.29 0.55
N VAL A 25 -7.69 -33.49 0.50
CA VAL A 25 -7.09 -32.99 -0.74
C VAL A 25 -5.58 -33.22 -0.70
N VAL A 26 -5.03 -33.79 -1.77
CA VAL A 26 -3.58 -33.85 -1.96
C VAL A 26 -3.07 -32.43 -2.23
N LEU A 27 -2.27 -31.90 -1.31
CA LEU A 27 -1.73 -30.54 -1.36
C LEU A 27 -0.23 -30.54 -1.68
N THR A 28 0.16 -29.77 -2.69
CA THR A 28 1.55 -29.52 -3.07
C THR A 28 1.95 -28.10 -2.64
N ARG A 29 3.15 -27.92 -2.10
CA ARG A 29 3.65 -26.61 -1.68
C ARG A 29 4.01 -25.75 -2.90
N LYS A 30 3.56 -24.49 -2.93
CA LYS A 30 3.86 -23.52 -4.00
C LYS A 30 3.92 -22.10 -3.43
N SER A 31 5.07 -21.44 -3.57
CA SER A 31 5.29 -20.02 -3.20
C SER A 31 4.79 -19.66 -1.78
N GLY A 32 5.16 -20.45 -0.77
CA GLY A 32 4.73 -20.22 0.62
C GLY A 32 3.32 -20.72 0.98
N ASN A 33 2.50 -21.05 -0.02
CA ASN A 33 1.17 -21.61 0.15
C ASN A 33 1.14 -23.12 -0.22
N TYR A 34 -0.02 -23.73 -0.09
CA TYR A 34 -0.33 -25.07 -0.57
C TYR A 34 -1.41 -25.04 -1.64
N VAL A 35 -1.29 -25.88 -2.65
CA VAL A 35 -2.22 -25.91 -3.80
C VAL A 35 -2.65 -27.34 -4.10
N GLY A 36 -3.93 -27.53 -4.41
CA GLY A 36 -4.51 -28.82 -4.78
C GLY A 36 -5.79 -28.69 -5.61
N LEU A 37 -6.42 -29.81 -5.93
CA LEU A 37 -7.75 -29.84 -6.56
C LEU A 37 -8.81 -29.45 -5.54
N CYS A 38 -9.78 -28.64 -5.96
CA CYS A 38 -10.84 -28.20 -5.08
C CYS A 38 -11.77 -29.36 -4.69
N PRO A 39 -12.08 -29.52 -3.39
CA PRO A 39 -13.04 -30.54 -2.95
C PRO A 39 -14.51 -30.10 -3.09
N PHE A 40 -14.76 -28.85 -3.48
CA PHE A 40 -16.10 -28.26 -3.58
C PHE A 40 -16.65 -28.21 -5.01
N HIS A 41 -15.82 -28.47 -6.01
CA HIS A 41 -16.25 -28.57 -7.40
C HIS A 41 -15.30 -29.49 -8.18
N GLN A 42 -15.77 -30.07 -9.28
CA GLN A 42 -14.95 -30.93 -10.11
C GLN A 42 -14.12 -30.08 -11.08
N GLU A 43 -12.80 -30.26 -11.04
CA GLU A 43 -11.84 -29.63 -11.95
C GLU A 43 -10.66 -30.56 -12.24
N LYS A 44 -9.92 -30.28 -13.31
CA LYS A 44 -8.71 -31.04 -13.69
C LYS A 44 -7.41 -30.34 -13.29
N THR A 45 -7.44 -29.02 -13.12
CA THR A 45 -6.27 -28.21 -12.78
C THR A 45 -6.38 -27.72 -11.34
N PRO A 46 -5.33 -27.84 -10.51
CA PRO A 46 -5.37 -27.36 -9.13
C PRO A 46 -5.71 -25.87 -9.03
N SER A 47 -6.88 -25.53 -8.48
CA SER A 47 -7.27 -24.14 -8.22
C SER A 47 -7.51 -23.85 -6.74
N PHE A 48 -7.38 -24.85 -5.86
CA PHE A 48 -7.59 -24.71 -4.43
C PHE A 48 -6.29 -24.34 -3.72
N THR A 49 -6.22 -23.12 -3.19
CA THR A 49 -5.03 -22.60 -2.47
C THR A 49 -5.31 -22.49 -0.99
N VAL A 50 -4.36 -22.91 -0.17
CA VAL A 50 -4.42 -22.90 1.29
C VAL A 50 -3.18 -22.20 1.82
N SER A 51 -3.36 -21.25 2.73
CA SER A 51 -2.28 -20.52 3.40
C SER A 51 -2.43 -20.68 4.90
N ASP A 52 -1.46 -21.34 5.54
CA ASP A 52 -1.45 -21.46 7.00
C ASP A 52 -1.11 -20.13 7.68
N SER A 53 -0.21 -19.33 7.07
CA SER A 53 0.13 -17.99 7.57
C SER A 53 -1.07 -17.05 7.51
N LYS A 54 -1.82 -17.05 6.39
CA LYS A 54 -3.07 -16.29 6.26
C LYS A 54 -4.28 -16.98 6.91
N ARG A 55 -4.13 -18.22 7.39
CA ARG A 55 -5.17 -19.09 7.99
C ARG A 55 -6.44 -19.21 7.14
N PHE A 56 -6.25 -19.25 5.83
CA PHE A 56 -7.31 -19.06 4.86
C PHE A 56 -7.15 -20.03 3.68
N PHE A 57 -8.28 -20.47 3.13
CA PHE A 57 -8.32 -21.16 1.84
C PHE A 57 -9.11 -20.33 0.83
N TYR A 58 -8.74 -20.48 -0.44
CA TYR A 58 -9.48 -19.90 -1.55
C TYR A 58 -9.40 -20.81 -2.77
N CYS A 59 -10.55 -21.07 -3.38
CA CYS A 59 -10.66 -21.76 -4.66
C CYS A 59 -10.78 -20.73 -5.79
N PHE A 60 -9.82 -20.72 -6.71
CA PHE A 60 -9.86 -19.83 -7.88
C PHE A 60 -10.92 -20.24 -8.90
N GLY A 61 -11.33 -21.52 -8.95
CA GLY A 61 -12.40 -22.00 -9.83
C GLY A 61 -13.80 -21.62 -9.32
N CYS A 62 -14.22 -22.20 -8.20
CA CYS A 62 -15.59 -22.03 -7.67
C CYS A 62 -15.79 -20.89 -6.66
N LYS A 63 -14.73 -20.13 -6.33
CA LYS A 63 -14.75 -19.02 -5.35
C LYS A 63 -15.07 -19.42 -3.91
N ALA A 64 -15.10 -20.72 -3.60
CA ALA A 64 -15.21 -21.18 -2.23
C ALA A 64 -14.01 -20.68 -1.41
N ALA A 65 -14.28 -20.08 -0.25
CA ALA A 65 -13.26 -19.45 0.58
C ALA A 65 -13.64 -19.51 2.07
N GLY A 66 -12.65 -19.36 2.94
CA GLY A 66 -12.88 -19.27 4.38
C GLY A 66 -11.69 -19.73 5.23
N ASP A 67 -11.94 -19.86 6.53
CA ASP A 67 -10.99 -20.42 7.49
C ASP A 67 -11.13 -21.95 7.64
N VAL A 68 -10.37 -22.54 8.55
CA VAL A 68 -10.37 -23.98 8.86
C VAL A 68 -11.75 -24.51 9.27
N ILE A 69 -12.53 -23.68 9.97
CA ILE A 69 -13.87 -24.04 10.46
C ILE A 69 -14.86 -24.01 9.30
N LYS A 70 -14.76 -23.00 8.42
CA LYS A 70 -15.58 -22.90 7.22
C LYS A 70 -15.29 -24.04 6.25
N PHE A 71 -14.02 -24.43 6.10
CA PHE A 71 -13.64 -25.60 5.32
C PHE A 71 -14.32 -26.86 5.85
N THR A 72 -14.21 -27.09 7.16
CA THR A 72 -14.82 -28.24 7.83
C THR A 72 -16.35 -28.25 7.68
N SER A 73 -17.00 -27.10 7.83
CA SER A 73 -18.44 -26.92 7.62
C SER A 73 -18.86 -27.28 6.21
N ASN A 74 -18.15 -26.78 5.19
CA ASN A 74 -18.47 -27.07 3.80
C ASN A 74 -18.26 -28.55 3.45
N ILE A 75 -17.24 -29.21 4.00
CA ILE A 75 -16.94 -30.63 3.74
C ILE A 75 -17.91 -31.58 4.46
N SER A 76 -18.26 -31.26 5.71
CA SER A 76 -19.07 -32.15 6.55
C SER A 76 -20.57 -31.91 6.44
N GLY A 77 -20.98 -30.78 5.87
CA GLY A 77 -22.38 -30.33 5.87
C GLY A 77 -22.87 -29.86 7.24
N LEU A 78 -21.98 -29.78 8.24
CA LEU A 78 -22.29 -29.29 9.58
C LEU A 78 -22.42 -27.77 9.60
N SER A 79 -23.18 -27.26 10.56
CA SER A 79 -23.18 -25.81 10.84
C SER A 79 -21.77 -25.34 11.20
N TYR A 80 -21.49 -24.05 11.04
CA TYR A 80 -20.17 -23.49 11.40
C TYR A 80 -19.81 -23.78 12.87
N ASN A 81 -20.79 -23.72 13.76
CA ASN A 81 -20.64 -24.00 15.18
C ASN A 81 -20.39 -25.50 15.46
N ASP A 82 -21.19 -26.38 14.85
CA ASP A 82 -20.98 -27.84 14.99
C ASP A 82 -19.64 -28.27 14.39
N SER A 83 -19.18 -27.58 13.35
CA SER A 83 -17.85 -27.78 12.75
C SER A 83 -16.72 -27.35 13.67
N ALA A 84 -16.92 -26.27 14.44
CA ALA A 84 -15.97 -25.84 15.47
C ALA A 84 -15.90 -26.86 16.61
N ILE A 85 -17.05 -27.36 17.09
CA ILE A 85 -17.13 -28.44 18.10
C ILE A 85 -16.44 -29.71 17.59
N LYS A 86 -16.69 -30.07 16.32
CA LYS A 86 -16.05 -31.22 15.69
C LYS A 86 -14.54 -31.06 15.64
N LEU A 87 -14.04 -29.93 15.12
CA LEU A 87 -12.60 -29.64 15.06
C LEU A 87 -11.95 -29.70 16.44
N ALA A 88 -12.62 -29.14 17.45
CA ALA A 88 -12.13 -29.17 18.82
C ALA A 88 -12.01 -30.59 19.36
N THR A 89 -13.01 -31.42 19.10
CA THR A 89 -13.01 -32.83 19.50
C THR A 89 -11.92 -33.62 18.76
N ASP A 90 -11.82 -33.44 17.43
CA ASP A 90 -10.87 -34.14 16.58
C ASP A 90 -9.41 -33.82 16.94
N TYR A 91 -9.12 -32.56 17.34
CA TYR A 91 -7.77 -32.07 17.66
C TYR A 91 -7.52 -31.93 19.18
N GLY A 92 -8.41 -32.44 20.03
CA GLY A 92 -8.25 -32.42 21.49
C GLY A 92 -8.21 -31.02 22.12
N VAL A 93 -8.87 -30.03 21.50
CA VAL A 93 -9.02 -28.68 22.06
C VAL A 93 -10.23 -28.65 23.00
N GLU A 94 -10.00 -28.28 24.26
CA GLU A 94 -11.07 -28.19 25.26
C GLU A 94 -12.13 -27.16 24.85
N ILE A 95 -13.41 -27.58 24.85
CA ILE A 95 -14.54 -26.71 24.55
C ILE A 95 -14.90 -25.91 25.80
N PRO A 96 -14.69 -24.58 25.84
CA PRO A 96 -14.93 -23.80 27.03
C PRO A 96 -16.43 -23.76 27.34
N LYS A 97 -16.79 -23.97 28.61
CA LYS A 97 -18.14 -23.69 29.10
C LYS A 97 -18.33 -22.19 29.19
N LEU A 98 -19.41 -21.69 28.60
CA LEU A 98 -19.77 -20.28 28.75
C LEU A 98 -20.12 -19.99 30.21
N THR A 99 -19.54 -18.92 30.74
CA THR A 99 -20.03 -18.31 31.97
C THR A 99 -21.45 -17.78 31.75
N GLN A 100 -22.23 -17.63 32.82
CA GLN A 100 -23.59 -17.08 32.74
C GLN A 100 -23.59 -15.70 32.05
N LYS A 101 -22.60 -14.86 32.36
CA LYS A 101 -22.40 -13.54 31.72
C LYS A 101 -22.15 -13.64 30.20
N GLN A 102 -21.35 -14.61 29.75
CA GLN A 102 -21.13 -14.83 28.32
C GLN A 102 -22.40 -15.33 27.63
N LYS A 103 -23.16 -16.22 28.28
CA LYS A 103 -24.44 -16.69 27.75
C LYS A 103 -25.42 -15.55 27.53
N GLU A 104 -25.59 -14.68 28.54
CA GLU A 104 -26.43 -13.47 28.46
C GLU A 104 -25.98 -12.54 27.32
N PHE A 105 -24.66 -12.31 27.20
CA PHE A 105 -24.09 -11.49 26.13
C PHE A 105 -24.43 -12.02 24.73
N TYR A 106 -24.34 -13.33 24.48
CA TYR A 106 -24.69 -13.88 23.17
C TYR A 106 -26.19 -13.93 22.91
N GLU A 107 -27.01 -14.09 23.95
CA GLU A 107 -28.47 -14.03 23.82
C GLU A 107 -28.90 -12.61 23.43
N GLU A 108 -28.38 -11.60 24.10
CA GLU A 108 -28.60 -10.20 23.75
C GLU A 108 -28.07 -9.85 22.35
N SER A 109 -26.87 -10.32 22.00
CA SER A 109 -26.30 -10.12 20.67
C SER A 109 -27.19 -10.71 19.56
N ASP A 110 -27.65 -11.95 19.71
CA ASP A 110 -28.52 -12.59 18.72
C ASP A 110 -29.88 -11.88 18.60
N GLU A 111 -30.45 -11.45 19.72
CA GLU A 111 -31.67 -10.65 19.74
C GLU A 111 -31.49 -9.37 18.92
N ILE A 112 -30.42 -8.62 19.17
CA ILE A 112 -30.11 -7.38 18.45
C ILE A 112 -29.91 -7.66 16.95
N LEU A 113 -29.13 -8.67 16.58
CA LEU A 113 -28.91 -9.02 15.15
C LEU A 113 -30.23 -9.34 14.44
N ASN A 114 -31.15 -10.05 15.10
CA ASN A 114 -32.47 -10.37 14.55
C ASN A 114 -33.34 -9.12 14.38
N ILE A 115 -33.32 -8.21 15.36
CA ILE A 115 -34.03 -6.92 15.29
C ILE A 115 -33.49 -6.07 14.14
N LEU A 116 -32.16 -6.02 13.94
CA LEU A 116 -31.53 -5.27 12.87
C LEU A 116 -31.87 -5.82 11.47
N GLU A 117 -31.88 -7.13 11.30
CA GLU A 117 -32.33 -7.75 10.04
C GLU A 117 -33.81 -7.48 9.77
N LEU A 118 -34.65 -7.47 10.81
CA LEU A 118 -36.05 -7.09 10.71
C LEU A 118 -36.23 -5.60 10.36
N ALA A 119 -35.42 -4.72 10.93
CA ALA A 119 -35.38 -3.29 10.59
C ALA A 119 -35.02 -3.07 9.13
N ASN A 120 -34.02 -3.80 8.63
CA ASN A 120 -33.62 -3.71 7.23
C ASN A 120 -34.74 -4.16 6.28
N LYS A 121 -35.47 -5.24 6.63
CA LYS A 121 -36.66 -5.66 5.87
C LYS A 121 -37.73 -4.55 5.84
N PHE A 122 -37.98 -3.90 6.97
CA PHE A 122 -38.88 -2.76 7.03
C PHE A 122 -38.38 -1.61 6.14
N PHE A 123 -37.14 -1.15 6.30
CA PHE A 123 -36.62 -0.02 5.52
C PHE A 123 -36.65 -0.28 4.01
N LYS A 124 -36.32 -1.50 3.57
CA LYS A 124 -36.43 -1.88 2.16
C LYS A 124 -37.87 -1.82 1.65
N SER A 125 -38.86 -2.15 2.48
CA SER A 125 -40.28 -2.08 2.11
C SER A 125 -40.81 -0.64 2.03
N GLN A 126 -40.05 0.36 2.49
CA GLN A 126 -40.44 1.77 2.44
C GLN A 126 -39.85 2.52 1.23
N LEU A 127 -39.12 1.83 0.34
CA LEU A 127 -38.65 2.42 -0.91
C LEU A 127 -39.84 2.72 -1.83
N THR A 128 -40.11 4.00 -2.07
CA THR A 128 -41.11 4.47 -3.05
C THR A 128 -40.44 4.79 -4.39
N PRO A 129 -41.20 4.93 -5.50
CA PRO A 129 -40.65 5.35 -6.79
C PRO A 129 -39.88 6.67 -6.73
N GLU A 130 -40.32 7.63 -5.91
CA GLU A 130 -39.62 8.91 -5.67
C GLU A 130 -38.23 8.69 -5.04
N ILE A 131 -38.15 7.82 -4.03
CA ILE A 131 -36.87 7.50 -3.36
C ILE A 131 -35.93 6.73 -4.30
N LEU A 132 -36.48 5.82 -5.12
CA LEU A 132 -35.70 5.11 -6.13
C LEU A 132 -35.16 6.09 -7.18
N ASN A 133 -35.98 7.05 -7.63
CA ASN A 133 -35.52 8.09 -8.55
C ASN A 133 -34.37 8.90 -7.95
N TYR A 134 -34.46 9.29 -6.68
CA TYR A 134 -33.38 9.98 -5.97
C TYR A 134 -32.06 9.18 -5.93
N LEU A 135 -32.13 7.86 -5.74
CA LEU A 135 -30.95 6.98 -5.76
C LEU A 135 -30.38 6.85 -7.17
N ASN A 136 -31.24 6.76 -8.19
CA ASN A 136 -30.85 6.72 -9.60
C ASN A 136 -30.18 8.02 -10.05
N GLU A 137 -30.66 9.19 -9.60
CA GLU A 137 -30.02 10.50 -9.84
C GLU A 137 -28.61 10.58 -9.24
N ARG A 138 -28.31 9.73 -8.26
CA ARG A 138 -26.97 9.54 -7.71
C ARG A 138 -26.18 8.41 -8.37
N ASN A 139 -26.64 7.93 -9.53
CA ASN A 139 -26.04 6.82 -10.27
C ASN A 139 -26.00 5.50 -9.49
N ILE A 140 -26.91 5.25 -8.55
CA ILE A 140 -27.01 3.97 -7.84
C ILE A 140 -28.06 3.11 -8.53
N THR A 141 -27.63 2.03 -9.17
CA THR A 141 -28.54 1.15 -9.93
C THR A 141 -29.44 0.32 -9.01
N ASN A 142 -30.54 -0.20 -9.57
CA ASN A 142 -31.45 -1.09 -8.84
C ASN A 142 -30.74 -2.37 -8.36
N GLU A 143 -29.80 -2.88 -9.16
CA GLU A 143 -28.94 -4.02 -8.81
C GLU A 143 -28.11 -3.69 -7.56
N THR A 144 -27.48 -2.52 -7.53
CA THR A 144 -26.68 -2.04 -6.40
C THR A 144 -27.54 -1.81 -5.15
N ILE A 145 -28.73 -1.22 -5.30
CA ILE A 145 -29.71 -1.06 -4.21
C ILE A 145 -30.05 -2.41 -3.59
N LYS A 146 -30.32 -3.43 -4.42
CA LYS A 146 -30.61 -4.79 -3.96
C LYS A 146 -29.40 -5.43 -3.28
N GLU A 147 -28.24 -5.30 -3.91
CA GLU A 147 -26.98 -5.91 -3.47
C GLU A 147 -26.51 -5.39 -2.11
N PHE A 148 -26.53 -4.07 -1.92
CA PHE A 148 -26.18 -3.43 -0.65
C PHE A 148 -27.36 -3.36 0.33
N SER A 149 -28.52 -3.87 -0.07
CA SER A 149 -29.74 -3.85 0.74
C SER A 149 -30.11 -2.45 1.25
N ILE A 150 -29.94 -1.45 0.39
CA ILE A 150 -30.30 -0.06 0.69
C ILE A 150 -31.81 0.01 0.92
N GLY A 151 -32.23 0.78 1.93
CA GLY A 151 -33.63 1.02 2.27
C GLY A 151 -33.92 2.50 2.54
N PHE A 152 -35.13 2.78 3.02
CA PHE A 152 -35.53 4.12 3.43
C PHE A 152 -36.21 4.11 4.80
N ALA A 153 -35.82 5.03 5.67
CA ALA A 153 -36.48 5.30 6.94
C ALA A 153 -37.46 6.47 6.75
N PRO A 154 -38.79 6.21 6.67
CA PRO A 154 -39.78 7.26 6.47
C PRO A 154 -39.93 8.14 7.71
N ARG A 155 -40.52 9.33 7.54
CA ARG A 155 -40.99 10.15 8.67
C ARG A 155 -42.22 9.53 9.33
N GLY A 156 -42.46 9.94 10.58
CA GLY A 156 -43.65 9.58 11.34
C GLY A 156 -43.54 8.24 12.07
N ASN A 157 -44.68 7.74 12.53
CA ASN A 157 -44.78 6.61 13.46
C ASN A 157 -44.80 5.22 12.80
N LYS A 158 -44.59 5.12 11.47
CA LYS A 158 -44.65 3.83 10.76
C LYS A 158 -43.62 2.83 11.31
N PHE A 159 -42.43 3.32 11.67
CA PHE A 159 -41.36 2.51 12.24
C PHE A 159 -41.77 1.95 13.61
N GLU A 160 -42.19 2.82 14.53
CA GLU A 160 -42.62 2.46 15.88
C GLU A 160 -43.77 1.46 15.84
N LYS A 161 -44.79 1.74 15.02
CA LYS A 161 -45.95 0.85 14.84
C LYS A 161 -45.54 -0.54 14.36
N PHE A 162 -44.66 -0.62 13.37
CA PHE A 162 -44.20 -1.90 12.81
C PHE A 162 -43.52 -2.80 13.85
N PHE A 163 -42.71 -2.22 14.74
CA PHE A 163 -42.02 -2.98 15.80
C PHE A 163 -42.93 -3.31 16.98
N HIS A 164 -43.83 -2.40 17.35
CA HIS A 164 -44.84 -2.66 18.37
C HIS A 164 -45.77 -3.81 17.97
N ASP A 165 -46.23 -3.84 16.71
CA ASP A 165 -47.05 -4.94 16.17
C ASP A 165 -46.33 -6.30 16.16
N LYS A 166 -45.01 -6.32 16.38
CA LYS A 166 -44.17 -7.53 16.49
C LYS A 166 -43.76 -7.85 17.93
N ASN A 167 -44.35 -7.18 18.91
CA ASN A 167 -44.02 -7.32 20.34
C ASN A 167 -42.54 -7.03 20.65
N ILE A 168 -41.90 -6.14 19.88
CA ILE A 168 -40.54 -5.67 20.16
C ILE A 168 -40.65 -4.36 20.94
N THR A 169 -40.11 -4.37 22.16
CA THR A 169 -40.18 -3.26 23.11
C THR A 169 -39.22 -2.14 22.76
N ASN A 170 -39.51 -0.93 23.27
CA ASN A 170 -38.59 0.20 23.15
C ASN A 170 -37.22 -0.08 23.78
N VAL A 171 -37.16 -0.89 24.84
CA VAL A 171 -35.87 -1.29 25.45
C VAL A 171 -35.03 -2.09 24.45
N GLN A 172 -35.62 -3.06 23.77
CA GLN A 172 -34.94 -3.87 22.75
C GLN A 172 -34.50 -3.01 21.54
N LEU A 173 -35.36 -2.09 21.08
CA LEU A 173 -35.01 -1.14 20.01
C LEU A 173 -33.87 -0.20 20.40
N GLY A 174 -33.85 0.25 21.66
CA GLY A 174 -32.79 1.09 22.20
C GLY A 174 -31.45 0.35 22.23
N LYS A 175 -31.44 -0.90 22.71
CA LYS A 175 -30.26 -1.79 22.69
C LYS A 175 -29.74 -2.05 21.28
N ALA A 176 -30.63 -2.14 20.30
CA ALA A 176 -30.28 -2.28 18.88
C ALA A 176 -29.81 -0.96 18.22
N GLY A 177 -29.82 0.16 18.94
CA GLY A 177 -29.39 1.45 18.40
C GLY A 177 -30.32 2.01 17.31
N LEU A 178 -31.62 1.70 17.38
CA LEU A 178 -32.62 2.13 16.40
C LEU A 178 -33.48 3.30 16.87
N ILE A 179 -33.54 3.55 18.17
CA ILE A 179 -34.26 4.68 18.77
C ILE A 179 -33.33 5.48 19.69
N GLY A 180 -33.62 6.77 19.84
CA GLY A 180 -33.02 7.64 20.85
C GLY A 180 -34.05 8.10 21.88
N LYS A 181 -33.58 8.70 22.96
CA LYS A 181 -34.40 9.32 24.00
C LYS A 181 -33.94 10.76 24.20
N ARG A 182 -34.87 11.72 24.13
CA ARG A 182 -34.63 13.14 24.40
C ARG A 182 -34.56 13.41 25.91
N GLU A 183 -34.13 14.62 26.27
CA GLU A 183 -34.04 15.06 27.68
C GLU A 183 -35.40 15.04 28.40
N ASP A 184 -36.49 15.37 27.69
CA ASP A 184 -37.87 15.30 28.19
C ASP A 184 -38.43 13.87 28.29
N GLY A 185 -37.66 12.88 27.84
CA GLY A 185 -38.03 11.48 27.82
C GLY A 185 -38.76 11.00 26.57
N GLU A 186 -39.01 11.88 25.59
CA GLU A 186 -39.60 11.50 24.30
C GLU A 186 -38.69 10.52 23.57
N ILE A 187 -39.27 9.40 23.15
CA ILE A 187 -38.61 8.38 22.34
C ILE A 187 -38.78 8.76 20.88
N TYR A 188 -37.70 8.68 20.09
CA TYR A 188 -37.75 8.95 18.66
C TYR A 188 -36.95 7.92 17.87
N SER A 189 -37.39 7.61 16.65
CA SER A 189 -36.59 6.82 15.70
C SER A 189 -35.30 7.54 15.34
N LEU A 190 -34.15 6.88 15.52
CA LEU A 190 -32.84 7.45 15.20
C LEU A 190 -32.72 7.78 13.71
N PHE A 191 -33.26 6.89 12.86
CA PHE A 191 -33.34 7.11 11.42
C PHE A 191 -34.73 7.63 11.06
N SER A 192 -34.80 8.85 10.55
CA SER A 192 -36.03 9.49 10.09
C SER A 192 -35.73 10.36 8.87
N ASN A 193 -36.50 10.16 7.79
CA ASN A 193 -36.28 10.78 6.48
C ASN A 193 -34.88 10.54 5.91
N ARG A 194 -34.39 9.30 5.99
CA ARG A 194 -33.02 8.94 5.60
C ARG A 194 -33.00 7.71 4.69
N ILE A 195 -32.14 7.74 3.67
CA ILE A 195 -31.66 6.51 3.03
C ILE A 195 -30.88 5.73 4.07
N THR A 196 -31.29 4.49 4.33
CA THR A 196 -30.63 3.60 5.28
C THR A 196 -29.69 2.66 4.54
N ILE A 197 -28.48 2.54 5.05
CA ILE A 197 -27.39 1.75 4.48
C ILE A 197 -26.98 0.73 5.54
N PRO A 198 -27.35 -0.55 5.42
CA PRO A 198 -27.03 -1.54 6.44
C PRO A 198 -25.52 -1.80 6.51
N ILE A 199 -24.97 -1.73 7.73
CA ILE A 199 -23.57 -2.04 8.03
C ILE A 199 -23.51 -3.50 8.43
N ARG A 200 -22.66 -4.28 7.74
CA ARG A 200 -22.52 -5.72 7.98
C ARG A 200 -21.12 -6.06 8.45
N ASN A 201 -21.04 -6.98 9.41
CA ASN A 201 -19.77 -7.58 9.82
C ASN A 201 -19.26 -8.58 8.77
N ILE A 202 -18.04 -9.11 8.94
CA ILE A 202 -17.44 -10.14 8.08
C ILE A 202 -18.29 -11.42 7.88
N TYR A 203 -19.23 -11.72 8.79
CA TYR A 203 -20.15 -12.86 8.70
C TYR A 203 -21.44 -12.52 7.95
N ASN A 204 -21.48 -11.35 7.29
CA ASN A 204 -22.62 -10.84 6.53
C ASN A 204 -23.86 -10.60 7.40
N LYS A 205 -23.70 -10.32 8.70
CA LYS A 205 -24.80 -9.97 9.62
C LYS A 205 -24.89 -8.45 9.79
N ILE A 206 -26.11 -7.90 9.74
CA ILE A 206 -26.31 -6.47 10.00
C ILE A 206 -26.03 -6.18 11.48
N VAL A 207 -25.08 -5.28 11.73
CA VAL A 207 -24.66 -4.83 13.06
C VAL A 207 -25.13 -3.41 13.36
N GLY A 208 -25.42 -2.61 12.33
CA GLY A 208 -25.95 -1.27 12.47
C GLY A 208 -26.37 -0.68 11.13
N PHE A 209 -26.64 0.61 11.11
CA PHE A 209 -27.00 1.34 9.89
C PHE A 209 -26.23 2.66 9.78
N GLY A 210 -25.85 3.00 8.55
CA GLY A 210 -25.62 4.37 8.13
C GLY A 210 -26.92 4.99 7.62
N GLY A 211 -27.03 6.32 7.68
CA GLY A 211 -28.24 7.05 7.34
C GLY A 211 -27.94 8.38 6.67
N ARG A 212 -28.29 8.54 5.38
CA ARG A 212 -28.14 9.81 4.66
C ARG A 212 -29.47 10.53 4.55
N VAL A 213 -29.53 11.79 4.98
CA VAL A 213 -30.77 12.59 4.92
C VAL A 213 -31.20 12.86 3.48
N ILE A 214 -32.51 12.89 3.24
CA ILE A 214 -33.10 13.37 1.99
C ILE A 214 -33.58 14.80 2.18
N GLY A 215 -33.14 15.70 1.29
CA GLY A 215 -33.43 17.13 1.38
C GLY A 215 -32.61 17.84 2.45
N GLN A 216 -33.22 18.80 3.13
CA GLN A 216 -32.59 19.57 4.21
C GLN A 216 -32.71 18.83 5.54
N GLY A 217 -31.59 18.66 6.23
CA GLY A 217 -31.53 18.15 7.60
C GLY A 217 -30.10 17.87 8.04
N LEU A 218 -29.87 17.94 9.36
CA LEU A 218 -28.56 17.70 9.97
C LEU A 218 -28.64 16.54 10.97
N PRO A 219 -27.56 15.75 11.13
CA PRO A 219 -26.37 15.73 10.28
C PRO A 219 -26.67 15.11 8.90
N LYS A 220 -25.87 15.46 7.88
CA LYS A 220 -26.02 14.90 6.51
C LYS A 220 -25.95 13.37 6.52
N TYR A 221 -25.01 12.83 7.30
CA TYR A 221 -24.83 11.40 7.57
C TYR A 221 -24.98 11.12 9.06
N LEU A 222 -25.61 9.99 9.39
CA LEU A 222 -25.80 9.50 10.75
C LEU A 222 -25.45 8.02 10.80
N ASN A 223 -24.66 7.61 11.79
CA ASN A 223 -24.34 6.20 12.03
C ASN A 223 -25.07 5.76 13.29
N SER A 224 -25.43 4.47 13.35
CA SER A 224 -25.87 3.84 14.59
C SER A 224 -24.90 4.17 15.75
N PRO A 225 -25.39 4.29 17.00
CA PRO A 225 -24.54 4.36 18.17
C PRO A 225 -23.80 3.02 18.37
N GLU A 226 -22.77 3.02 19.19
CA GLU A 226 -22.10 1.79 19.64
C GLU A 226 -23.11 0.86 20.31
N THR A 227 -23.02 -0.45 20.02
CA THR A 227 -23.83 -1.50 20.67
C THR A 227 -22.97 -2.72 20.96
N VAL A 228 -23.51 -3.71 21.66
CA VAL A 228 -22.78 -4.98 21.90
C VAL A 228 -22.41 -5.72 20.61
N VAL A 229 -23.09 -5.46 19.49
CA VAL A 229 -22.78 -6.07 18.19
C VAL A 229 -22.08 -5.12 17.21
N PHE A 230 -21.96 -3.84 17.55
CA PHE A 230 -21.45 -2.81 16.64
C PHE A 230 -20.45 -1.90 17.32
N GLN A 231 -19.20 -2.02 16.89
CA GLN A 231 -18.10 -1.15 17.30
C GLN A 231 -17.51 -0.42 16.11
N LYS A 232 -17.59 0.93 16.08
CA LYS A 232 -17.07 1.71 14.94
C LYS A 232 -15.55 1.64 14.81
N SER A 233 -14.86 1.40 15.93
CA SER A 233 -13.41 1.23 15.96
C SER A 233 -12.92 -0.08 15.36
N GLU A 234 -13.81 -1.05 15.12
CA GLU A 234 -13.48 -2.36 14.58
C GLU A 234 -14.19 -2.66 13.25
N THR A 235 -15.30 -1.99 12.94
CA THR A 235 -16.15 -2.31 11.80
C THR A 235 -15.84 -1.43 10.61
N LEU A 236 -15.58 -2.05 9.45
CA LEU A 236 -15.44 -1.36 8.18
C LEU A 236 -16.67 -1.61 7.31
N TYR A 237 -17.22 -0.56 6.71
CA TYR A 237 -18.29 -0.74 5.73
C TYR A 237 -17.76 -1.47 4.50
N GLY A 238 -18.55 -2.40 3.96
CA GLY A 238 -18.17 -3.19 2.79
C GLY A 238 -17.26 -4.39 3.09
N GLU A 239 -16.79 -4.59 4.33
CA GLU A 239 -15.79 -5.62 4.64
C GLU A 239 -16.20 -7.05 4.23
N HIS A 240 -17.47 -7.40 4.44
CA HIS A 240 -18.07 -8.68 4.06
C HIS A 240 -18.06 -8.97 2.54
N LYS A 241 -18.02 -7.91 1.72
CA LYS A 241 -17.92 -8.01 0.26
C LYS A 241 -16.46 -7.97 -0.19
N ALA A 242 -15.65 -7.14 0.46
CA ALA A 242 -14.28 -6.88 0.06
C ALA A 242 -13.31 -8.01 0.37
N ILE A 243 -13.53 -8.77 1.44
CA ILE A 243 -12.55 -9.74 1.95
C ILE A 243 -12.01 -10.70 0.87
N SER A 244 -12.88 -11.24 0.02
CA SER A 244 -12.49 -12.18 -1.04
C SER A 244 -11.71 -11.48 -2.17
N SER A 245 -12.15 -10.28 -2.58
CA SER A 245 -11.45 -9.50 -3.61
C SER A 245 -10.08 -9.04 -3.11
N SER A 246 -10.02 -8.56 -1.87
CA SER A 246 -8.78 -8.10 -1.24
C SER A 246 -7.75 -9.22 -1.11
N TYR A 247 -8.19 -10.43 -0.73
CA TYR A 247 -7.33 -11.61 -0.72
C TYR A 247 -6.80 -11.98 -2.11
N LYS A 248 -7.67 -11.95 -3.12
CA LYS A 248 -7.30 -12.29 -4.50
C LYS A 248 -6.32 -11.26 -5.09
N LYS A 249 -6.56 -9.96 -4.86
CA LYS A 249 -5.75 -8.86 -5.41
C LYS A 249 -4.53 -8.52 -4.55
N ASN A 250 -4.46 -9.06 -3.34
CA ASN A 250 -3.44 -8.78 -2.33
C ASN A 250 -3.41 -7.32 -1.85
N TYR A 251 -4.52 -6.60 -1.98
CA TYR A 251 -4.69 -5.25 -1.44
C TYR A 251 -6.15 -4.93 -1.12
N SER A 252 -6.37 -3.98 -0.22
CA SER A 252 -7.68 -3.36 0.02
C SER A 252 -7.62 -1.87 -0.31
N ILE A 253 -8.73 -1.28 -0.75
CA ILE A 253 -8.84 0.17 -0.95
C ILE A 253 -9.69 0.75 0.19
N LEU A 254 -9.14 1.67 0.97
CA LEU A 254 -9.81 2.32 2.10
C LEU A 254 -10.26 3.74 1.71
N VAL A 255 -11.56 3.98 1.74
CA VAL A 255 -12.23 5.26 1.43
C VAL A 255 -12.95 5.84 2.65
N GLU A 256 -13.48 7.06 2.55
CA GLU A 256 -14.12 7.75 3.68
C GLU A 256 -15.59 7.36 3.89
N GLY A 257 -16.36 7.20 2.81
CA GLY A 257 -17.81 7.14 2.88
C GLY A 257 -18.46 5.86 2.35
N TYR A 258 -19.73 5.69 2.71
CA TYR A 258 -20.57 4.59 2.20
C TYR A 258 -20.74 4.66 0.69
N PHE A 259 -20.97 5.86 0.17
CA PHE A 259 -21.26 6.07 -1.24
C PHE A 259 -20.03 5.80 -2.11
N ASP A 260 -18.83 6.13 -1.62
CA ASP A 260 -17.57 5.75 -2.27
C ASP A 260 -17.46 4.23 -2.43
N VAL A 261 -17.73 3.47 -1.37
CA VAL A 261 -17.74 2.00 -1.44
C VAL A 261 -18.80 1.49 -2.41
N ILE A 262 -20.02 2.02 -2.33
CA ILE A 262 -21.14 1.59 -3.18
C ILE A 262 -20.82 1.85 -4.67
N SER A 263 -20.40 3.07 -5.01
CA SER A 263 -20.09 3.47 -6.38
C SER A 263 -18.90 2.71 -6.95
N LEU A 264 -17.84 2.50 -6.15
CA LEU A 264 -16.68 1.73 -6.60
C LEU A 264 -16.97 0.24 -6.74
N HIS A 265 -17.78 -0.36 -5.87
CA HIS A 265 -18.22 -1.75 -6.05
C HIS A 265 -19.09 -1.89 -7.30
N GLN A 266 -20.00 -0.95 -7.55
CA GLN A 266 -20.80 -0.91 -8.77
C GLN A 266 -19.93 -0.81 -10.03
N ALA A 267 -18.80 -0.10 -9.94
CA ALA A 267 -17.80 0.02 -11.00
C ALA A 267 -16.87 -1.21 -11.14
N GLY A 268 -17.02 -2.23 -10.29
CA GLY A 268 -16.25 -3.48 -10.34
C GLY A 268 -15.04 -3.55 -9.40
N PHE A 269 -14.80 -2.54 -8.57
CA PHE A 269 -13.75 -2.53 -7.55
C PHE A 269 -14.29 -3.09 -6.22
N SER A 270 -14.41 -4.41 -6.14
CA SER A 270 -15.02 -5.08 -4.98
C SER A 270 -14.16 -5.07 -3.71
N GLU A 271 -12.87 -4.74 -3.79
CA GLU A 271 -11.90 -4.70 -2.67
C GLU A 271 -11.95 -3.42 -1.82
N VAL A 272 -12.97 -2.58 -2.04
CA VAL A 272 -13.10 -1.26 -1.41
C VAL A 272 -13.88 -1.37 -0.10
N VAL A 273 -13.42 -0.67 0.93
CA VAL A 273 -14.03 -0.58 2.26
C VAL A 273 -14.00 0.86 2.78
N ALA A 274 -14.85 1.20 3.76
CA ALA A 274 -14.83 2.53 4.38
C ALA A 274 -14.83 2.47 5.91
N SER A 275 -14.20 3.48 6.52
CA SER A 275 -14.34 3.74 7.95
C SER A 275 -15.71 4.38 8.27
N LEU A 276 -16.25 4.13 9.48
CA LEU A 276 -17.63 4.49 9.81
C LEU A 276 -17.74 5.85 10.52
N GLY A 277 -17.33 6.92 9.82
CA GLY A 277 -17.41 8.30 10.33
C GLY A 277 -16.51 8.58 11.53
N THR A 278 -15.49 7.75 11.73
CA THR A 278 -14.44 7.90 12.74
C THR A 278 -13.07 7.85 12.06
N SER A 279 -12.01 8.25 12.77
CA SER A 279 -10.66 8.06 12.25
C SER A 279 -10.35 6.57 12.11
N VAL A 280 -9.54 6.21 11.12
CA VAL A 280 -8.99 4.86 10.99
C VAL A 280 -8.30 4.48 12.29
N THR A 281 -8.49 3.23 12.74
CA THR A 281 -7.94 2.68 13.98
C THR A 281 -6.91 1.59 13.68
N GLU A 282 -6.08 1.25 14.66
CA GLU A 282 -5.12 0.15 14.52
C GLU A 282 -5.83 -1.18 14.21
N ASN A 283 -7.00 -1.44 14.82
CA ASN A 283 -7.81 -2.62 14.55
C ASN A 283 -8.26 -2.70 13.09
N HIS A 284 -8.62 -1.57 12.47
CA HIS A 284 -8.92 -1.52 11.04
C HIS A 284 -7.72 -1.92 10.18
N LEU A 285 -6.53 -1.37 10.48
CA LEU A 285 -5.31 -1.67 9.72
C LEU A 285 -4.94 -3.15 9.80
N HIS A 286 -4.91 -3.73 11.01
CA HIS A 286 -4.63 -5.16 11.19
C HIS A 286 -5.66 -6.05 10.48
N LYS A 287 -6.95 -5.67 10.50
CA LYS A 287 -7.99 -6.41 9.79
C LYS A 287 -7.75 -6.41 8.28
N LEU A 288 -7.38 -5.27 7.70
CA LEU A 288 -7.09 -5.18 6.26
C LEU A 288 -5.81 -5.91 5.88
N TRP A 289 -4.76 -5.83 6.69
CA TRP A 289 -3.52 -6.59 6.45
C TRP A 289 -3.68 -8.11 6.55
N ARG A 290 -4.73 -8.61 7.21
CA ARG A 290 -5.10 -10.03 7.16
C ARG A 290 -5.72 -10.40 5.81
N ALA A 291 -6.39 -9.47 5.14
CA ALA A 291 -7.01 -9.69 3.85
C ALA A 291 -6.00 -9.53 2.69
N GLY A 292 -5.07 -8.58 2.75
CA GLY A 292 -4.04 -8.39 1.73
C GLY A 292 -2.85 -7.62 2.28
N ASP A 293 -1.70 -7.78 1.65
CA ASP A 293 -0.43 -7.24 2.16
C ASP A 293 -0.36 -5.70 2.04
N GLU A 294 -1.15 -5.09 1.15
CA GLU A 294 -1.19 -3.63 0.90
C GLU A 294 -2.55 -3.00 1.24
N ILE A 295 -2.53 -1.83 1.89
CA ILE A 295 -3.71 -0.97 2.08
C ILE A 295 -3.53 0.29 1.24
N ILE A 296 -4.41 0.51 0.27
CA ILE A 296 -4.44 1.69 -0.59
C ILE A 296 -5.42 2.70 0.00
N LEU A 297 -4.95 3.84 0.50
CA LEU A 297 -5.81 4.93 0.94
C LEU A 297 -6.27 5.76 -0.26
N CYS A 298 -7.57 5.92 -0.43
CA CYS A 298 -8.18 6.81 -1.42
C CYS A 298 -9.15 7.73 -0.69
N LEU A 299 -8.63 8.85 -0.20
CA LEU A 299 -9.38 9.85 0.57
C LEU A 299 -9.68 11.06 -0.29
N ASP A 300 -10.60 11.91 0.16
CA ASP A 300 -11.06 13.09 -0.58
C ASP A 300 -9.88 14.02 -0.93
N GLY A 301 -9.91 14.61 -2.13
CA GLY A 301 -8.86 15.52 -2.62
C GLY A 301 -8.82 16.89 -1.92
N ASP A 302 -9.28 16.99 -0.67
CA ASP A 302 -9.44 18.24 0.07
C ASP A 302 -8.58 18.31 1.34
N SER A 303 -8.72 19.39 2.11
CA SER A 303 -7.94 19.57 3.34
C SER A 303 -8.29 18.58 4.45
N ALA A 304 -9.52 18.06 4.48
CA ALA A 304 -9.95 17.06 5.45
C ALA A 304 -9.35 15.69 5.11
N GLY A 305 -9.34 15.30 3.84
CA GLY A 305 -8.70 14.07 3.36
C GLY A 305 -7.18 14.05 3.58
N ILE A 306 -6.50 15.20 3.42
CA ILE A 306 -5.07 15.31 3.76
C ILE A 306 -4.85 15.11 5.28
N LYS A 307 -5.66 15.75 6.13
CA LYS A 307 -5.57 15.57 7.60
C LYS A 307 -5.87 14.13 8.01
N ALA A 308 -6.82 13.47 7.36
CA ALA A 308 -7.12 12.06 7.57
C ALA A 308 -5.94 11.18 7.14
N SER A 309 -5.30 11.48 6.01
CA SER A 309 -4.06 10.80 5.56
C SER A 309 -2.95 10.90 6.60
N VAL A 310 -2.65 12.11 7.10
CA VAL A 310 -1.60 12.33 8.12
C VAL A 310 -1.87 11.53 9.40
N ARG A 311 -3.13 11.48 9.86
CA ARG A 311 -3.51 10.67 11.03
C ARG A 311 -3.25 9.18 10.78
N THR A 312 -3.67 8.65 9.63
CA THR A 312 -3.45 7.24 9.29
C THR A 312 -1.97 6.91 9.10
N ILE A 313 -1.17 7.82 8.53
CA ILE A 313 0.29 7.68 8.40
C ILE A 313 0.93 7.49 9.78
N ASN A 314 0.63 8.39 10.73
CA ASN A 314 1.21 8.31 12.07
C ASN A 314 0.80 7.04 12.81
N LEU A 315 -0.44 6.59 12.61
CA LEU A 315 -0.94 5.32 13.15
C LEU A 315 -0.23 4.10 12.53
N ALA A 316 0.05 4.14 11.24
CA ALA A 316 0.58 3.00 10.50
C ALA A 316 2.09 2.80 10.62
N LEU A 317 2.88 3.87 10.77
CA LEU A 317 4.35 3.80 10.77
C LEU A 317 4.93 2.77 11.77
N PRO A 318 4.41 2.63 13.01
CA PRO A 318 4.89 1.59 13.93
C PRO A 318 4.54 0.15 13.50
N LEU A 319 3.56 -0.02 12.62
CA LEU A 319 2.94 -1.30 12.26
C LEU A 319 3.40 -1.85 10.90
N ILE A 320 3.91 -1.00 10.02
CA ILE A 320 4.42 -1.40 8.69
C ILE A 320 5.73 -2.17 8.79
N ASN A 321 5.96 -3.03 7.80
CA ASN A 321 7.22 -3.77 7.59
C ASN A 321 7.35 -4.11 6.10
N SER A 322 8.33 -4.93 5.71
CA SER A 322 8.52 -5.34 4.31
C SER A 322 7.29 -5.98 3.65
N GLU A 323 6.40 -6.60 4.43
CA GLU A 323 5.18 -7.27 3.98
C GLU A 323 3.95 -6.38 4.08
N LYS A 324 3.80 -5.62 5.17
CA LYS A 324 2.65 -4.75 5.44
C LYS A 324 2.85 -3.35 4.87
N LYS A 325 2.22 -3.08 3.73
CA LYS A 325 2.40 -1.83 2.97
C LYS A 325 1.19 -0.93 3.05
N ILE A 326 1.44 0.37 2.93
CA ILE A 326 0.43 1.39 2.68
C ILE A 326 0.82 2.21 1.46
N SER A 327 -0.16 2.51 0.61
CA SER A 327 -0.03 3.41 -0.54
C SER A 327 -1.23 4.35 -0.61
N PHE A 328 -1.16 5.35 -1.49
CA PHE A 328 -2.14 6.43 -1.58
C PHE A 328 -2.55 6.68 -3.04
N ILE A 329 -3.85 6.78 -3.27
CA ILE A 329 -4.41 7.39 -4.47
C ILE A 329 -4.65 8.87 -4.15
N ARG A 330 -4.05 9.76 -4.95
CA ARG A 330 -4.33 11.19 -4.86
C ARG A 330 -5.41 11.55 -5.87
N LEU A 331 -6.59 11.90 -5.36
CA LEU A 331 -7.65 12.45 -6.19
C LEU A 331 -7.37 13.91 -6.55
N PRO A 332 -7.78 14.37 -7.75
CA PRO A 332 -7.81 15.79 -8.08
C PRO A 332 -8.62 16.59 -7.05
N THR A 333 -8.23 17.86 -6.84
CA THR A 333 -8.88 18.73 -5.87
C THR A 333 -10.39 18.80 -6.08
N GLY A 334 -11.16 18.54 -5.02
CA GLY A 334 -12.62 18.62 -5.03
C GLY A 334 -13.35 17.38 -5.57
N LEU A 335 -12.64 16.30 -5.91
CA LEU A 335 -13.24 15.01 -6.20
C LEU A 335 -13.16 14.09 -4.97
N ASP A 336 -14.24 13.36 -4.71
CA ASP A 336 -14.29 12.17 -3.85
C ASP A 336 -14.24 10.90 -4.74
N PRO A 337 -14.04 9.70 -4.18
CA PRO A 337 -14.00 8.47 -4.98
C PRO A 337 -15.31 8.19 -5.74
N ASP A 338 -16.48 8.53 -5.17
CA ASP A 338 -17.79 8.50 -5.83
C ASP A 338 -17.80 9.33 -7.13
N ASP A 339 -17.38 10.59 -7.06
CA ASP A 339 -17.28 11.51 -8.18
C ASP A 339 -16.20 11.07 -9.18
N ALA A 340 -15.05 10.59 -8.70
CA ALA A 340 -13.94 10.20 -9.55
C ALA A 340 -14.34 9.09 -10.53
N VAL A 341 -15.05 8.07 -10.05
CA VAL A 341 -15.49 6.94 -10.89
C VAL A 341 -16.72 7.29 -11.74
N ASN A 342 -17.69 8.01 -11.18
CA ASN A 342 -18.91 8.35 -11.90
C ASN A 342 -18.69 9.39 -13.01
N LYS A 343 -17.78 10.35 -12.82
CA LYS A 343 -17.52 11.41 -13.82
C LYS A 343 -16.49 11.00 -14.88
N ASN A 344 -15.50 10.17 -14.52
CA ASN A 344 -14.36 9.87 -15.41
C ASN A 344 -14.29 8.40 -15.86
N GLY A 345 -15.13 7.52 -15.31
CA GLY A 345 -15.22 6.12 -15.70
C GLY A 345 -14.23 5.18 -15.01
N VAL A 346 -14.40 3.89 -15.29
CA VAL A 346 -13.64 2.78 -14.68
C VAL A 346 -12.16 2.81 -15.05
N ASP A 347 -11.84 3.13 -16.31
CA ASP A 347 -10.45 3.18 -16.80
C ASP A 347 -9.64 4.27 -16.09
N PHE A 348 -10.28 5.42 -15.82
CA PHE A 348 -9.65 6.49 -15.05
C PHE A 348 -9.29 6.03 -13.64
N PHE A 349 -10.23 5.41 -12.93
CA PHE A 349 -9.98 4.91 -11.58
C PHE A 349 -8.95 3.77 -11.56
N THR A 350 -8.95 2.90 -12.58
CA THR A 350 -7.93 1.87 -12.76
C THR A 350 -6.53 2.48 -12.90
N LYS A 351 -6.38 3.52 -13.72
CA LYS A 351 -5.13 4.26 -13.86
C LYS A 351 -4.68 4.89 -12.55
N LEU A 352 -5.59 5.41 -11.73
CA LEU A 352 -5.28 5.94 -10.40
C LEU A 352 -4.74 4.85 -9.47
N ILE A 353 -5.32 3.64 -9.50
CA ILE A 353 -4.79 2.50 -8.75
C ILE A 353 -3.37 2.16 -9.22
N ASP A 354 -3.12 2.09 -10.53
CA ASP A 354 -1.81 1.72 -11.08
C ASP A 354 -0.72 2.77 -10.82
N THR A 355 -1.10 4.05 -10.71
CA THR A 355 -0.20 5.19 -10.48
C THR A 355 -0.18 5.67 -9.03
N ARG A 356 -0.78 4.90 -8.10
CA ARG A 356 -0.78 5.20 -6.67
C ARG A 356 0.65 5.41 -6.14
N ILE A 357 0.80 6.31 -5.18
CA ILE A 357 2.09 6.66 -4.60
C ILE A 357 2.35 5.87 -3.31
N SER A 358 3.62 5.62 -3.00
CA SER A 358 4.00 4.94 -1.75
C SER A 358 3.75 5.82 -0.53
N LEU A 359 3.73 5.20 0.66
CA LEU A 359 3.71 5.92 1.93
C LEU A 359 4.89 6.90 2.09
N SER A 360 6.10 6.51 1.66
CA SER A 360 7.27 7.40 1.69
C SER A 360 7.07 8.63 0.79
N GLU A 361 6.57 8.44 -0.43
CA GLU A 361 6.27 9.53 -1.37
C GLU A 361 5.16 10.44 -0.82
N MET A 362 4.12 9.89 -0.19
CA MET A 362 3.07 10.69 0.44
C MET A 362 3.59 11.54 1.59
N ILE A 363 4.43 10.97 2.47
CA ILE A 363 5.08 11.74 3.56
C ILE A 363 5.92 12.88 2.98
N TRP A 364 6.73 12.58 1.95
CA TRP A 364 7.51 13.60 1.27
C TRP A 364 6.63 14.73 0.74
N GLN A 365 5.55 14.41 0.03
CA GLN A 365 4.63 15.40 -0.54
C GLN A 365 3.94 16.24 0.54
N ILE A 366 3.52 15.66 1.66
CA ILE A 366 2.93 16.40 2.80
C ILE A 366 3.97 17.39 3.39
N GLU A 367 5.20 16.93 3.56
CA GLU A 367 6.21 17.75 4.22
C GLU A 367 6.82 18.80 3.30
N TYR A 368 6.91 18.54 2.00
CA TYR A 368 7.58 19.39 1.02
C TYR A 368 6.63 20.31 0.24
N ALA A 369 5.47 19.82 -0.21
CA ALA A 369 4.63 20.55 -1.15
C ALA A 369 4.03 21.83 -0.54
N GLY A 370 4.11 22.94 -1.28
CA GLY A 370 3.54 24.23 -0.87
C GLY A 370 4.31 24.96 0.23
N LYS A 371 5.42 24.41 0.73
CA LYS A 371 6.29 25.04 1.73
C LYS A 371 7.52 25.68 1.07
N ASN A 372 8.15 26.62 1.76
CA ASN A 372 9.33 27.34 1.29
C ASN A 372 10.55 26.90 2.11
N PHE A 373 11.64 26.54 1.45
CA PHE A 373 12.86 26.00 2.07
C PHE A 373 14.10 26.80 1.65
N LYS A 374 13.98 28.13 1.67
CA LYS A 374 15.07 29.05 1.29
C LYS A 374 16.14 29.16 2.37
N THR A 375 15.75 29.07 3.63
CA THR A 375 16.65 29.24 4.78
C THR A 375 17.26 27.92 5.21
N ALA A 376 18.38 27.97 5.93
CA ALA A 376 18.99 26.77 6.51
C ALA A 376 18.07 26.16 7.58
N GLU A 377 17.38 27.02 8.33
CA GLU A 377 16.42 26.67 9.37
C GLU A 377 15.22 25.90 8.80
N ASP A 378 14.64 26.35 7.69
CA ASP A 378 13.53 25.66 7.03
C ASP A 378 13.94 24.28 6.52
N LYS A 379 15.15 24.17 5.94
CA LYS A 379 15.71 22.89 5.47
C LYS A 379 15.98 21.94 6.63
N ALA A 380 16.57 22.43 7.72
CA ALA A 380 16.81 21.66 8.93
C ALA A 380 15.50 21.17 9.57
N ASN A 381 14.45 21.99 9.56
CA ASN A 381 13.11 21.60 10.03
C ASN A 381 12.49 20.50 9.17
N LEU A 382 12.61 20.56 7.83
CA LEU A 382 12.16 19.48 6.95
C LEU A 382 12.88 18.17 7.26
N GLU A 383 14.22 18.21 7.35
CA GLU A 383 15.02 17.04 7.67
C GLU A 383 14.64 16.43 9.03
N LYS A 384 14.42 17.28 10.04
CA LYS A 384 13.96 16.85 11.35
C LYS A 384 12.61 16.14 11.27
N ASN A 385 11.62 16.73 10.59
CA ASN A 385 10.29 16.12 10.43
C ASN A 385 10.37 14.75 9.74
N LEU A 386 11.16 14.64 8.67
CA LEU A 386 11.34 13.38 7.93
C LEU A 386 12.04 12.33 8.80
N LYS A 387 13.07 12.71 9.57
CA LYS A 387 13.71 11.84 10.57
C LYS A 387 12.72 11.37 11.64
N ASP A 388 11.83 12.25 12.09
CA ASP A 388 10.81 11.90 13.09
C ASP A 388 9.82 10.86 12.53
N TYR A 389 9.42 10.93 11.26
CA TYR A 389 8.63 9.86 10.62
C TYR A 389 9.41 8.55 10.53
N CYS A 390 10.67 8.58 10.09
CA CYS A 390 11.52 7.37 10.06
C CYS A 390 11.64 6.72 11.44
N SER A 391 11.81 7.51 12.50
CA SER A 391 11.99 7.00 13.86
C SER A 391 10.82 6.17 14.38
N LYS A 392 9.61 6.41 13.85
CA LYS A 392 8.38 5.68 14.20
C LYS A 392 8.30 4.30 13.55
N ILE A 393 9.15 3.99 12.58
CA ILE A 393 9.15 2.68 11.90
C ILE A 393 9.89 1.66 12.75
N SER A 394 9.17 0.60 13.16
CA SER A 394 9.71 -0.47 14.00
C SER A 394 10.69 -1.38 13.24
N ASP A 395 10.44 -1.66 11.96
CA ASP A 395 11.31 -2.46 11.10
C ASP A 395 12.57 -1.66 10.73
N SER A 396 13.74 -2.13 11.19
CA SER A 396 15.03 -1.45 10.99
C SER A 396 15.44 -1.33 9.53
N ASN A 397 15.16 -2.35 8.71
CA ASN A 397 15.53 -2.36 7.29
C ASN A 397 14.64 -1.40 6.51
N LEU A 398 13.33 -1.43 6.78
CA LEU A 398 12.39 -0.51 6.16
C LEU A 398 12.69 0.94 6.56
N ARG A 399 13.00 1.18 7.84
CA ARG A 399 13.40 2.50 8.35
C ARG A 399 14.62 3.05 7.62
N ALA A 400 15.65 2.23 7.41
CA ALA A 400 16.85 2.62 6.66
C ALA A 400 16.50 3.00 5.21
N SER A 401 15.65 2.22 4.55
CA SER A 401 15.18 2.52 3.19
C SER A 401 14.39 3.83 3.10
N TYR A 402 13.54 4.14 4.08
CA TYR A 402 12.83 5.43 4.13
C TYR A 402 13.80 6.61 4.30
N TYR A 403 14.81 6.44 5.16
CA TYR A 403 15.82 7.47 5.37
C TYR A 403 16.61 7.77 4.09
N ARG A 404 17.00 6.73 3.34
CA ARG A 404 17.66 6.89 2.02
C ARG A 404 16.75 7.63 1.04
N PHE A 405 15.50 7.17 0.90
CA PHE A 405 14.52 7.80 0.02
C PHE A 405 14.34 9.30 0.34
N PHE A 406 14.23 9.68 1.61
CA PHE A 406 14.08 11.09 1.98
C PHE A 406 15.33 11.93 1.72
N LYS A 407 16.53 11.36 1.92
CA LYS A 407 17.79 12.02 1.55
C LYS A 407 17.84 12.30 0.05
N ASP A 408 17.47 11.32 -0.77
CA ASP A 408 17.44 11.47 -2.23
C ASP A 408 16.47 12.57 -2.66
N GLN A 409 15.28 12.60 -2.04
CA GLN A 409 14.27 13.63 -2.30
C GLN A 409 14.74 15.04 -1.92
N ILE A 410 15.37 15.20 -0.75
CA ILE A 410 15.98 16.48 -0.32
C ILE A 410 17.02 16.93 -1.34
N TRP A 411 17.91 16.03 -1.75
CA TRP A 411 18.94 16.30 -2.72
C TRP A 411 18.38 16.79 -4.06
N GLN A 412 17.43 16.03 -4.62
CA GLN A 412 16.81 16.29 -5.92
C GLN A 412 15.92 17.54 -5.93
N ASN A 413 15.41 18.01 -4.78
CA ASN A 413 14.45 19.11 -4.75
C ASN A 413 14.97 20.38 -4.10
N LEU A 414 15.94 20.30 -3.18
CA LEU A 414 16.45 21.46 -2.45
C LEU A 414 17.86 21.84 -2.86
N VAL A 415 18.68 20.87 -3.24
CA VAL A 415 20.08 21.12 -3.62
C VAL A 415 20.18 21.41 -5.11
N THR A 416 19.71 20.49 -5.96
CA THR A 416 19.80 20.64 -7.44
C THR A 416 18.91 21.75 -7.99
N LYS A 417 17.73 22.02 -7.42
CA LYS A 417 16.86 23.13 -7.87
C LYS A 417 17.42 24.52 -7.52
N GLN A 418 18.16 24.66 -6.41
CA GLN A 418 18.82 25.93 -6.08
C GLN A 418 19.99 26.22 -7.01
N GLN A 419 20.77 25.20 -7.39
CA GLN A 419 21.84 25.35 -8.38
C GLN A 419 21.31 25.90 -9.71
N LYS A 420 20.15 25.43 -10.19
CA LYS A 420 19.51 25.97 -11.41
C LYS A 420 19.04 27.41 -11.33
N THR A 421 18.75 27.95 -10.14
CA THR A 421 18.27 29.34 -10.01
C THR A 421 19.39 30.35 -9.89
N VAL A 422 20.58 29.93 -9.44
CA VAL A 422 21.80 30.76 -9.39
C VAL A 422 22.57 30.70 -10.72
N ALA A 423 22.49 29.60 -11.46
CA ALA A 423 23.13 29.42 -12.77
C ALA A 423 22.41 30.10 -13.96
N LYS A 424 21.58 31.13 -13.75
CA LYS A 424 20.75 31.75 -14.81
C LYS A 424 21.52 32.46 -15.95
N ASN A 425 22.85 32.34 -16.00
CA ASN A 425 23.68 32.74 -17.13
C ASN A 425 24.45 31.58 -17.81
N VAL A 426 24.17 30.31 -17.47
CA VAL A 426 24.68 29.14 -18.21
C VAL A 426 23.57 28.09 -18.28
N ASN A 427 23.13 27.74 -19.49
CA ASN A 427 22.11 26.71 -19.72
C ASN A 427 22.67 25.32 -19.38
N LEU A 428 22.65 24.94 -18.10
CA LEU A 428 23.01 23.59 -17.65
C LEU A 428 21.74 22.80 -17.30
N LEU A 429 21.41 21.82 -18.15
CA LEU A 429 20.29 20.90 -17.99
C LEU A 429 20.48 20.01 -16.73
N PRO A 430 19.43 19.74 -15.95
CA PRO A 430 19.50 18.71 -14.91
C PRO A 430 19.72 17.31 -15.52
N LEU A 431 20.80 16.66 -15.13
CA LEU A 431 20.97 15.21 -15.24
C LEU A 431 20.06 14.48 -14.22
N SER A 432 18.74 14.58 -14.35
CA SER A 432 17.82 13.77 -13.49
C SER A 432 16.41 13.57 -14.06
N SER A 433 16.21 13.69 -15.38
CA SER A 433 14.95 13.32 -16.03
C SER A 433 15.20 12.83 -17.46
N GLY A 434 15.53 11.55 -17.63
CA GLY A 434 15.62 10.90 -18.95
C GLY A 434 16.81 9.96 -19.17
N TYR A 435 17.90 10.10 -18.40
CA TYR A 435 19.08 9.24 -18.55
C TYR A 435 18.87 7.87 -17.93
N SER A 436 19.33 6.83 -18.62
CA SER A 436 19.49 5.47 -18.10
C SER A 436 20.55 5.42 -17.00
N GLU A 437 20.54 4.37 -16.18
CA GLU A 437 21.57 4.18 -15.15
C GLU A 437 22.98 4.10 -15.73
N LEU A 438 23.12 3.55 -16.95
CA LEU A 438 24.39 3.46 -17.66
C LEU A 438 24.90 4.85 -18.06
N GLU A 439 24.03 5.70 -18.63
CA GLU A 439 24.39 7.07 -18.98
C GLU A 439 24.80 7.88 -17.74
N ILE A 440 24.17 7.66 -16.58
CA ILE A 440 24.59 8.32 -15.32
C ILE A 440 26.02 7.90 -14.95
N LEU A 441 26.37 6.62 -15.10
CA LEU A 441 27.73 6.15 -14.86
C LEU A 441 28.74 6.72 -15.85
N GLU A 442 28.38 6.87 -17.12
CA GLU A 442 29.24 7.50 -18.13
C GLU A 442 29.59 8.95 -17.75
N HIS A 443 28.59 9.70 -17.28
CA HIS A 443 28.83 11.03 -16.72
C HIS A 443 29.72 10.95 -15.47
N ALA A 444 29.49 9.98 -14.58
CA ALA A 444 30.30 9.82 -13.38
C ALA A 444 31.78 9.49 -13.70
N PHE A 445 32.04 8.66 -14.72
CA PHE A 445 33.40 8.40 -15.19
C PHE A 445 34.06 9.66 -15.74
N CYS A 446 33.37 10.46 -16.56
CA CYS A 446 33.93 11.73 -17.04
C CYS A 446 34.14 12.74 -15.91
N ALA A 447 33.24 12.81 -14.93
CA ALA A 447 33.41 13.67 -13.76
C ALA A 447 34.58 13.21 -12.88
N LEU A 448 34.82 11.90 -12.78
CA LEU A 448 36.00 11.32 -12.11
C LEU A 448 37.30 11.81 -12.75
N LEU A 449 37.37 11.83 -14.09
CA LEU A 449 38.54 12.30 -14.85
C LEU A 449 38.86 13.77 -14.54
N ILE A 450 37.82 14.61 -14.46
CA ILE A 450 37.99 16.04 -14.21
C ILE A 450 38.38 16.31 -12.75
N LYS A 451 37.70 15.66 -11.80
CA LYS A 451 37.82 15.98 -10.37
C LYS A 451 39.00 15.30 -9.72
N PHE A 452 39.38 14.13 -10.21
CA PHE A 452 40.43 13.31 -9.62
C PHE A 452 41.37 12.74 -10.71
N PRO A 453 42.00 13.58 -11.54
CA PRO A 453 42.86 13.14 -12.64
C PRO A 453 44.02 12.26 -12.18
N GLN A 454 44.47 12.40 -10.91
CA GLN A 454 45.50 11.57 -10.29
C GLN A 454 45.16 10.07 -10.29
N ILE A 455 43.88 9.70 -10.40
CA ILE A 455 43.47 8.29 -10.44
C ILE A 455 44.01 7.57 -11.70
N LEU A 456 44.35 8.32 -12.74
CA LEU A 456 44.90 7.82 -14.00
C LEU A 456 46.40 7.49 -13.91
N GLN A 457 47.05 7.75 -12.78
CA GLN A 457 48.40 7.24 -12.52
C GLN A 457 48.41 5.71 -12.41
N GLU A 458 47.27 5.10 -12.06
CA GLU A 458 47.08 3.66 -12.13
C GLU A 458 46.79 3.24 -13.57
N PHE A 459 47.77 2.56 -14.20
CA PHE A 459 47.70 2.15 -15.61
C PHE A 459 46.41 1.35 -15.93
N GLU A 460 46.02 0.45 -15.04
CA GLU A 460 44.81 -0.39 -15.18
C GLU A 460 43.52 0.44 -15.23
N ILE A 461 43.43 1.52 -14.43
CA ILE A 461 42.29 2.43 -14.40
C ILE A 461 42.23 3.24 -15.69
N LYS A 462 43.38 3.76 -16.13
CA LYS A 462 43.47 4.53 -17.38
C LYS A 462 43.07 3.66 -18.58
N GLU A 463 43.59 2.44 -18.66
CA GLU A 463 43.26 1.48 -19.71
C GLU A 463 41.78 1.09 -19.70
N PHE A 464 41.20 0.87 -18.51
CA PHE A 464 39.77 0.57 -18.40
C PHE A 464 38.90 1.73 -18.92
N ILE A 465 39.15 2.96 -18.47
CA ILE A 465 38.33 4.11 -18.86
C ILE A 465 38.42 4.39 -20.36
N LEU A 466 39.61 4.24 -20.95
CA LEU A 466 39.82 4.36 -22.41
C LEU A 466 38.98 3.35 -23.20
N ASN A 467 38.86 2.12 -22.70
CA ASN A 467 38.17 1.02 -23.37
C ASN A 467 36.68 0.92 -23.04
N LEU A 468 36.14 1.80 -22.19
CA LEU A 468 34.70 1.86 -21.94
C LEU A 468 33.96 2.27 -23.22
N ASN A 469 32.89 1.57 -23.57
CA ASN A 469 32.00 2.02 -24.65
C ASN A 469 30.89 2.86 -24.02
N PHE A 470 30.79 4.12 -24.41
CA PHE A 470 29.74 4.99 -23.90
C PHE A 470 28.56 4.99 -24.86
N SER A 471 27.37 4.80 -24.32
CA SER A 471 26.12 4.97 -25.06
C SER A 471 25.93 6.41 -25.52
N ASN A 472 26.45 7.39 -24.76
CA ASN A 472 26.46 8.79 -25.15
C ASN A 472 27.74 9.16 -25.92
N LYS A 473 27.59 9.33 -27.25
CA LYS A 473 28.68 9.71 -28.16
C LYS A 473 29.39 11.01 -27.77
N LEU A 474 28.68 12.00 -27.22
CA LEU A 474 29.30 13.27 -26.81
C LEU A 474 30.22 13.08 -25.60
N LEU A 475 29.83 12.25 -24.63
CA LEU A 475 30.69 11.89 -23.51
C LEU A 475 31.89 11.08 -23.96
N GLU A 476 31.73 10.20 -24.95
CA GLU A 476 32.83 9.42 -25.52
C GLU A 476 33.87 10.32 -26.19
N GLU A 477 33.40 11.25 -27.04
CA GLU A 477 34.24 12.25 -27.69
C GLU A 477 34.92 13.15 -26.66
N PHE A 478 34.20 13.60 -25.62
CA PHE A 478 34.76 14.39 -24.52
C PHE A 478 35.84 13.62 -23.77
N ARG A 479 35.59 12.36 -23.37
CA ARG A 479 36.55 11.52 -22.67
C ARG A 479 37.83 11.36 -23.48
N ASN A 480 37.72 11.01 -24.76
CA ASN A 480 38.87 10.80 -25.63
C ASN A 480 39.70 12.09 -25.76
N TRP A 481 39.02 13.21 -25.98
CA TRP A 481 39.67 14.52 -26.05
C TRP A 481 40.32 14.92 -24.72
N TYR A 482 39.65 14.73 -23.59
CA TYR A 482 40.18 15.08 -22.28
C TYR A 482 41.43 14.24 -21.94
N LEU A 483 41.41 12.95 -22.26
CA LEU A 483 42.56 12.08 -22.07
C LEU A 483 43.74 12.48 -22.97
N SER A 484 43.53 12.77 -24.26
CA SER A 484 44.62 13.13 -25.16
C SER A 484 45.15 14.55 -24.95
N GLU A 485 44.26 15.53 -24.81
CA GLU A 485 44.65 16.95 -24.83
C GLU A 485 44.97 17.50 -23.45
N VAL A 486 44.38 16.95 -22.39
CA VAL A 486 44.55 17.44 -21.02
C VAL A 486 45.49 16.52 -20.23
N ILE A 487 45.18 15.22 -20.19
CA ILE A 487 45.94 14.27 -19.37
C ILE A 487 47.29 13.93 -20.00
N ASP A 488 47.32 13.50 -21.26
CA ASP A 488 48.57 13.06 -21.93
C ASP A 488 49.55 14.22 -22.15
N ASN A 489 49.04 15.46 -22.30
CA ASN A 489 49.86 16.67 -22.39
C ASN A 489 50.22 17.29 -21.02
N ALA A 490 49.81 16.66 -19.91
CA ALA A 490 50.09 17.12 -18.54
C ALA A 490 49.71 18.60 -18.28
N VAL A 491 48.53 19.01 -18.77
CA VAL A 491 48.02 20.39 -18.59
C VAL A 491 47.77 20.69 -17.11
N GLU A 492 48.23 21.84 -16.65
CA GLU A 492 48.01 22.27 -15.26
C GLU A 492 46.52 22.55 -14.99
N ALA A 493 46.02 22.17 -13.81
CA ALA A 493 44.60 22.27 -13.46
C ALA A 493 44.00 23.68 -13.66
N GLY A 494 44.80 24.73 -13.46
CA GLY A 494 44.39 26.13 -13.67
C GLY A 494 44.21 26.52 -15.14
N GLU A 495 44.81 25.79 -16.08
CA GLU A 495 44.76 26.07 -17.52
C GLU A 495 43.63 25.31 -18.23
N ILE A 496 43.15 24.20 -17.65
CA ILE A 496 42.16 23.31 -18.25
C ILE A 496 40.92 24.08 -18.71
N ALA A 497 40.34 24.92 -17.85
CA ALA A 497 39.14 25.67 -18.18
C ALA A 497 39.33 26.57 -19.41
N ALA A 498 40.49 27.23 -19.54
CA ALA A 498 40.82 28.10 -20.67
C ALA A 498 41.06 27.34 -21.99
N ILE A 499 41.51 26.07 -21.90
CA ILE A 499 41.64 25.19 -23.05
C ILE A 499 40.25 24.70 -23.49
N VAL A 500 39.45 24.19 -22.55
CA VAL A 500 38.10 23.64 -22.81
C VAL A 500 37.17 24.72 -23.37
N GLU A 501 37.24 25.96 -22.90
CA GLU A 501 36.43 27.10 -23.39
C GLU A 501 36.56 27.35 -24.90
N LYS A 502 37.68 26.93 -25.50
CA LYS A 502 37.93 27.04 -26.95
C LYS A 502 37.42 25.84 -27.75
N THR A 503 36.76 24.89 -27.10
CA THR A 503 36.28 23.64 -27.71
C THR A 503 34.76 23.53 -27.65
N SER A 504 34.18 22.62 -28.42
CA SER A 504 32.76 22.26 -28.33
C SER A 504 32.39 21.56 -27.02
N PHE A 505 33.36 21.25 -26.17
CA PHE A 505 33.15 20.54 -24.91
C PHE A 505 32.96 21.46 -23.70
N PHE A 506 32.94 22.78 -23.89
CA PHE A 506 32.84 23.72 -22.77
C PHE A 506 31.61 23.47 -21.89
N ASP A 507 30.44 23.30 -22.49
CA ASP A 507 29.19 23.08 -21.76
C ASP A 507 29.20 21.77 -20.98
N ILE A 508 29.72 20.68 -21.58
CA ILE A 508 29.78 19.38 -20.91
C ILE A 508 30.84 19.37 -19.80
N PHE A 509 31.96 20.05 -20.00
CA PHE A 509 32.99 20.20 -18.98
C PHE A 509 32.47 20.99 -17.77
N LEU A 510 31.73 22.08 -17.98
CA LEU A 510 31.09 22.82 -16.90
C LEU A 510 30.10 21.93 -16.13
N LEU A 511 29.26 21.19 -16.86
CA LEU A 511 28.29 20.26 -16.28
C LEU A 511 28.97 19.22 -15.39
N LEU A 512 30.02 18.57 -15.90
CA LEU A 512 30.73 17.51 -15.20
C LEU A 512 31.60 18.03 -14.04
N SER A 513 32.16 19.24 -14.17
CA SER A 513 32.95 19.89 -13.13
C SER A 513 32.10 20.24 -11.89
N GLU A 514 30.84 20.65 -12.10
CA GLU A 514 29.92 21.01 -11.01
C GLU A 514 29.13 19.83 -10.45
N ALA A 515 29.12 18.68 -11.15
CA ALA A 515 28.30 17.54 -10.77
C ALA A 515 28.90 16.72 -9.62
N ASP A 516 28.91 17.26 -8.41
CA ASP A 516 29.27 16.53 -7.17
C ASP A 516 28.32 15.35 -6.91
N ASN A 517 27.14 15.45 -7.51
CA ASN A 517 26.00 14.58 -7.33
C ASN A 517 26.09 13.30 -8.16
N LEU A 518 27.07 13.17 -9.06
CA LEU A 518 27.18 12.01 -9.94
C LEU A 518 27.66 10.75 -9.21
N PHE A 519 28.33 10.89 -8.08
CA PHE A 519 28.78 9.74 -7.29
C PHE A 519 27.84 9.46 -6.09
N LEU A 520 26.53 9.51 -6.37
CA LEU A 520 25.41 9.23 -5.46
C LEU A 520 25.76 8.19 -4.39
N ASP A 521 25.55 8.57 -3.12
CA ASP A 521 25.86 7.92 -1.82
C ASP A 521 27.17 8.30 -1.11
N ILE A 522 28.11 8.99 -1.77
CA ILE A 522 29.39 9.35 -1.13
C ILE A 522 29.39 10.84 -0.79
N ALA A 523 29.49 11.21 0.49
CA ALA A 523 29.63 12.62 0.87
C ALA A 523 31.01 13.13 0.40
N PHE A 524 31.02 13.94 -0.65
CA PHE A 524 32.23 14.59 -1.14
C PHE A 524 32.61 15.74 -0.21
N ASN A 525 33.60 15.48 0.64
CA ASN A 525 34.53 16.53 1.01
C ASN A 525 35.73 16.41 0.06
N LYS A 526 35.99 17.42 -0.78
CA LYS A 526 37.07 17.39 -1.80
C LYS A 526 38.43 17.00 -1.21
N ASP A 527 38.64 17.27 0.07
CA ASP A 527 39.92 17.03 0.74
C ASP A 527 40.07 15.61 1.33
N ASN A 528 39.02 14.78 1.33
CA ASN A 528 39.02 13.53 2.11
C ASN A 528 38.29 12.35 1.43
N VAL A 529 38.30 12.31 0.09
CA VAL A 529 37.71 11.23 -0.69
C VAL A 529 38.66 10.03 -0.77
N ARG A 530 38.18 8.86 -0.35
CA ARG A 530 38.85 7.57 -0.62
C ARG A 530 38.67 7.19 -2.08
N LEU A 531 39.62 7.63 -2.92
CA LEU A 531 39.59 7.39 -4.37
C LEU A 531 39.59 5.91 -4.73
N ASP A 532 40.26 5.09 -3.93
CA ASP A 532 40.27 3.64 -4.08
C ASP A 532 38.86 3.04 -3.92
N LEU A 533 38.12 3.48 -2.90
CA LEU A 533 36.74 3.03 -2.69
C LEU A 533 35.81 3.58 -3.78
N LEU A 534 36.00 4.84 -4.19
CA LEU A 534 35.19 5.48 -5.23
C LEU A 534 35.32 4.75 -6.56
N TRP A 535 36.56 4.43 -6.94
CA TRP A 535 36.83 3.63 -8.12
C TRP A 535 36.20 2.25 -8.04
N GLN A 536 36.41 1.53 -6.94
CA GLN A 536 35.83 0.20 -6.75
C GLN A 536 34.31 0.23 -6.87
N TRP A 537 33.66 1.26 -6.33
CA TRP A 537 32.23 1.42 -6.42
C TRP A 537 31.77 1.67 -7.86
N LEU A 538 32.37 2.63 -8.56
CA LEU A 538 32.03 2.94 -9.96
C LEU A 538 32.23 1.73 -10.87
N TYR A 539 33.37 1.06 -10.74
CA TYR A 539 33.70 -0.14 -11.49
C TYR A 539 32.69 -1.27 -11.23
N LYS A 540 32.41 -1.58 -9.95
CA LYS A 540 31.46 -2.65 -9.60
C LYS A 540 30.03 -2.30 -10.02
N ARG A 541 29.63 -1.03 -9.93
CA ARG A 541 28.29 -0.60 -10.36
C ARG A 541 28.14 -0.73 -11.87
N TYR A 542 29.13 -0.32 -12.64
CA TYR A 542 29.17 -0.51 -14.09
C TYR A 542 29.13 -2.01 -14.45
N TYR A 543 29.96 -2.81 -13.79
CA TYR A 543 30.00 -4.26 -13.99
C TYR A 543 28.65 -4.93 -13.66
N LEU A 544 27.99 -4.53 -12.58
CA LEU A 544 26.67 -5.03 -12.21
C LEU A 544 25.62 -4.75 -13.29
N LEU A 545 25.61 -3.54 -13.85
CA LEU A 545 24.66 -3.18 -14.91
C LEU A 545 24.89 -4.00 -16.18
N ASN A 546 26.14 -4.21 -16.58
CA ASN A 546 26.45 -5.07 -17.72
C ASN A 546 26.02 -6.52 -17.47
N LEU A 547 26.31 -7.07 -16.28
CA LEU A 547 25.82 -8.42 -15.92
C LEU A 547 24.30 -8.52 -15.99
N GLN A 548 23.58 -7.49 -15.55
CA GLN A 548 22.11 -7.46 -15.60
C GLN A 548 21.58 -7.36 -17.04
N GLN A 549 22.24 -6.58 -17.91
CA GLN A 549 21.89 -6.50 -19.32
C GLN A 549 22.13 -7.84 -20.04
N GLU A 550 23.27 -8.48 -19.83
CA GLU A 550 23.59 -9.80 -20.39
C GLU A 550 22.62 -10.88 -19.88
N TYR A 551 22.31 -10.88 -18.57
CA TYR A 551 21.30 -11.76 -17.99
C TYR A 551 19.91 -11.54 -18.63
N ALA A 552 19.51 -10.29 -18.82
CA ALA A 552 18.23 -9.95 -19.45
C ALA A 552 18.17 -10.37 -20.92
N HIS A 553 19.28 -10.24 -21.65
CA HIS A 553 19.41 -10.70 -23.04
C HIS A 553 19.24 -12.22 -23.14
N ILE A 554 19.99 -12.97 -22.33
CA ILE A 554 19.95 -14.44 -22.34
C ILE A 554 18.56 -14.94 -21.95
N THR A 555 17.91 -14.33 -20.96
CA THR A 555 16.59 -14.77 -20.49
C THR A 555 15.42 -14.36 -21.39
N LYS A 556 15.60 -13.36 -22.28
CA LYS A 556 14.58 -12.95 -23.26
C LYS A 556 14.71 -13.66 -24.60
N GLU A 557 15.92 -13.85 -25.12
CA GLU A 557 16.12 -14.37 -26.48
C GLU A 557 16.18 -15.89 -26.54
N TYR A 558 16.56 -16.56 -25.45
CA TYR A 558 16.68 -18.00 -25.43
C TYR A 558 15.49 -18.63 -24.70
N VAL A 559 14.73 -19.47 -25.42
CA VAL A 559 14.08 -20.59 -24.73
C VAL A 559 15.23 -21.42 -24.18
N ILE A 560 15.39 -21.43 -22.86
CA ILE A 560 16.43 -22.20 -22.17
C ILE A 560 16.23 -23.68 -22.57
N THR A 561 16.99 -24.14 -23.56
CA THR A 561 16.74 -25.42 -24.26
C THR A 561 17.90 -26.39 -24.11
N ASN A 562 19.08 -25.92 -23.70
CA ASN A 562 20.25 -26.76 -23.43
C ASN A 562 20.82 -26.47 -22.03
N ILE A 563 21.70 -27.36 -21.55
CA ILE A 563 22.32 -27.27 -20.22
C ILE A 563 23.25 -26.06 -20.12
N ASP A 564 23.99 -25.74 -21.19
CA ASP A 564 24.95 -24.63 -21.22
C ASP A 564 24.27 -23.26 -20.99
N ASP A 565 23.10 -23.03 -21.58
CA ASP A 565 22.32 -21.81 -21.39
C ASP A 565 21.81 -21.69 -19.94
N TYR A 566 21.42 -22.82 -19.34
CA TYR A 566 21.02 -22.86 -17.94
C TYR A 566 22.19 -22.57 -16.99
N GLU A 567 23.37 -23.15 -17.27
CA GLU A 567 24.60 -22.88 -16.52
C GLU A 567 25.02 -21.40 -16.63
N LYS A 568 24.93 -20.80 -17.83
CA LYS A 568 25.16 -19.36 -18.02
C LYS A 568 24.19 -18.51 -17.20
N VAL A 569 22.87 -18.79 -17.27
CA VAL A 569 21.86 -18.05 -16.48
C VAL A 569 22.14 -18.15 -14.98
N LEU A 570 22.51 -19.34 -14.48
CA LEU A 570 22.90 -19.53 -13.08
C LEU A 570 24.17 -18.76 -12.71
N PHE A 571 25.17 -18.77 -13.59
CA PHE A 571 26.41 -18.03 -13.42
C PHE A 571 26.14 -16.53 -13.28
N TYR A 572 25.43 -15.92 -14.25
CA TYR A 572 25.07 -14.51 -14.20
C TYR A 572 24.28 -14.16 -12.95
N LYS A 573 23.30 -14.98 -12.57
CA LYS A 573 22.50 -14.74 -11.36
C LYS A 573 23.37 -14.75 -10.09
N LYS A 574 24.30 -15.70 -9.99
CA LYS A 574 25.23 -15.79 -8.86
C LYS A 574 26.17 -14.58 -8.81
N GLU A 575 26.70 -14.17 -9.96
CA GLU A 575 27.64 -13.06 -10.04
C GLU A 575 26.94 -11.72 -9.79
N ILE A 576 25.72 -11.51 -10.30
CA ILE A 576 24.86 -10.35 -9.97
C ILE A 576 24.66 -10.22 -8.46
N LEU A 577 24.31 -11.32 -7.79
CA LEU A 577 24.10 -11.31 -6.33
C LEU A 577 25.38 -11.01 -5.57
N LYS A 578 26.51 -11.58 -6.00
CA LYS A 578 27.83 -11.33 -5.41
C LYS A 578 28.22 -9.86 -5.54
N ILE A 579 28.18 -9.30 -6.74
CA ILE A 579 28.56 -7.89 -6.97
C ILE A 579 27.60 -6.93 -6.26
N ALA A 580 26.29 -7.24 -6.21
CA ALA A 580 25.33 -6.46 -5.44
C ALA A 580 25.65 -6.44 -3.93
N SER A 581 26.10 -7.57 -3.38
CA SER A 581 26.57 -7.65 -1.99
C SER A 581 27.84 -6.83 -1.77
N GLU A 582 28.82 -6.94 -2.65
CA GLU A 582 30.07 -6.18 -2.55
C GLU A 582 29.82 -4.65 -2.66
N LEU A 583 28.86 -4.22 -3.47
CA LEU A 583 28.42 -2.82 -3.53
C LEU A 583 27.75 -2.36 -2.24
N GLN A 584 27.00 -3.23 -1.57
CA GLN A 584 26.43 -2.93 -0.27
C GLN A 584 27.53 -2.74 0.79
N ASP A 585 28.54 -3.61 0.81
CA ASP A 585 29.68 -3.51 1.72
C ASP A 585 30.51 -2.24 1.47
N LEU A 586 30.69 -1.84 0.20
CA LEU A 586 31.31 -0.56 -0.16
C LEU A 586 30.50 0.63 0.33
N ASN A 587 29.17 0.61 0.16
CA ASN A 587 28.29 1.66 0.68
C ASN A 587 28.40 1.81 2.20
N GLU A 588 28.46 0.70 2.93
CA GLU A 588 28.70 0.72 4.38
C GLU A 588 30.08 1.28 4.73
N SER A 589 31.11 0.93 3.95
CA SER A 589 32.47 1.46 4.12
C SER A 589 32.54 2.97 3.92
N PHE A 590 31.80 3.53 2.94
CA PHE A 590 31.68 4.97 2.77
C PHE A 590 30.99 5.65 3.94
N ILE A 591 29.90 5.06 4.44
CA ILE A 591 29.19 5.59 5.61
C ILE A 591 30.11 5.62 6.84
N ASN A 592 30.86 4.55 7.08
CA ASN A 592 31.80 4.49 8.20
C ASN A 592 32.93 5.51 8.05
N HIS A 593 33.49 5.68 6.85
CA HIS A 593 34.52 6.69 6.59
C HIS A 593 34.01 8.12 6.84
N ILE A 594 32.74 8.41 6.50
CA ILE A 594 32.12 9.72 6.79
C ILE A 594 31.95 9.92 8.30
N ILE A 595 31.53 8.88 9.03
CA ILE A 595 31.34 8.93 10.49
C ILE A 595 32.67 9.13 11.23
N ASP A 596 33.73 8.44 10.80
CA ASP A 596 35.03 8.53 11.46
C ASP A 596 35.73 9.88 11.21
N ASN A 597 35.47 10.54 10.08
CA ASN A 597 35.98 11.90 9.80
C ASN A 597 35.07 13.03 10.31
N SER A 598 33.93 12.69 10.91
CA SER A 598 33.04 13.67 11.58
C SER A 598 33.11 13.61 13.11
N LYS A 599 34.00 12.76 13.65
CA LYS A 599 34.48 12.77 15.03
C LYS A 599 35.82 13.49 15.11
#